data_AF-A0A4D4L4C1-F1
#
_entry.id   AF-A0A4D4L4C1-F1
#
_cell.length_a   1.000
_cell.length_b   1.000
_cell.length_c   1.000
_cell.angle_alpha   90.00
_cell.angle_beta   90.00
_cell.angle_gamma   90.00
#
_symmetry.space_group_name_H-M   'P 1'
#
loop_
_entity.id
_entity.type
_entity.pdbx_description
1 polymer ?
#
loop_
_entity_poly.entity_id
_entity_poly.type
_entity_poly.pdbx_seq_one_letter_code
_entity_poly.pdbx_strand_id
1 'polypeptide(L)'
;MRWLAELVGFPHPPAAGLLTSGASMATITALATARHQAFRDQGHDVRETGLYGHRPMALYVSAEAHSCLRKAAELLGLGTRYLRTVPVDSAFRMDTGELRRLIAADQRAGVRPFFVAASAGTVNTGAVDPLDDIAAIALEHRLWFHVDGAYGALGILADDAAPGFAGLERADSLALDPHKWLGVPVDAGCILFREPAGPRDAFSLVPPTCATRTPGSWAGSPSTAPNRPARSERCAYGPRSPTSAGTASFTWYSTPLGSRARSPS
;
A
#
# COMPACT_ATOMS: atom_id res chain seq x y z
N MET A 1 12.44 -6.48 4.08
CA MET A 1 11.91 -5.51 3.10
C MET A 1 12.21 -5.92 1.68
N ARG A 2 13.48 -5.97 1.25
CA ARG A 2 13.86 -6.46 -0.09
C ARG A 2 13.18 -7.78 -0.47
N TRP A 3 13.32 -8.80 0.38
CA TRP A 3 12.68 -10.11 0.17
C TRP A 3 11.15 -10.03 -0.03
N LEU A 4 10.44 -9.20 0.74
CA LEU A 4 8.99 -9.02 0.57
C LEU A 4 8.64 -8.35 -0.75
N ALA A 5 9.46 -7.40 -1.21
CA ALA A 5 9.27 -6.74 -2.49
C ALA A 5 9.55 -7.67 -3.66
N GLU A 6 10.63 -8.46 -3.60
CA GLU A 6 10.94 -9.52 -4.57
C GLU A 6 9.79 -10.54 -4.66
N LEU A 7 9.23 -10.95 -3.51
CA LEU A 7 8.15 -11.92 -3.43
C LEU A 7 6.88 -11.47 -4.19
N VAL A 8 6.58 -10.17 -4.20
CA VAL A 8 5.40 -9.62 -4.88
C VAL A 8 5.75 -8.93 -6.20
N GLY A 9 6.97 -9.10 -6.72
CA GLY A 9 7.40 -8.49 -7.98
C GLY A 9 7.48 -6.95 -7.95
N PHE A 10 7.58 -6.33 -6.78
CA PHE A 10 7.60 -4.87 -6.65
C PHE A 10 9.03 -4.31 -6.76
N PRO A 11 9.24 -3.16 -7.45
CA PRO A 11 10.54 -2.50 -7.53
C PRO A 11 11.11 -2.18 -6.14
N HIS A 12 12.38 -2.47 -5.92
CA HIS A 12 12.98 -2.45 -4.58
C HIS A 12 14.34 -1.72 -4.53
N PRO A 13 14.40 -0.41 -4.84
CA PRO A 13 15.62 0.34 -4.60
C PRO A 13 15.98 0.33 -3.09
N PRO A 14 17.27 0.48 -2.76
CA PRO A 14 17.69 0.55 -1.36
C PRO A 14 16.91 1.60 -0.56
N ALA A 15 16.52 1.22 0.66
CA ALA A 15 15.78 2.07 1.61
C ALA A 15 14.38 2.54 1.17
N ALA A 16 13.75 1.85 0.22
CA ALA A 16 12.40 2.18 -0.26
C ALA A 16 11.29 1.36 0.42
N GLY A 17 11.41 1.06 1.73
CA GLY A 17 10.38 0.31 2.43
C GLY A 17 10.55 0.29 3.94
N LEU A 18 9.42 0.16 4.65
CA LEU A 18 9.34 0.22 6.11
C LEU A 18 8.38 -0.84 6.64
N LEU A 19 8.73 -1.48 7.76
CA LEU A 19 7.75 -2.20 8.57
C LEU A 19 6.82 -1.21 9.27
N THR A 20 5.56 -1.58 9.44
CA THR A 20 4.52 -0.76 10.06
C THR A 20 3.69 -1.61 11.03
N SER A 21 2.95 -0.95 11.92
CA SER A 21 1.93 -1.59 12.75
C SER A 21 0.67 -1.81 11.91
N GLY A 22 0.76 -2.72 10.93
CA GLY A 22 -0.30 -3.04 9.97
C GLY A 22 -0.41 -2.08 8.78
N ALA A 23 -1.23 -2.47 7.80
CA ALA A 23 -1.43 -1.73 6.56
C ALA A 23 -2.14 -0.39 6.74
N SER A 24 -2.87 -0.18 7.85
CA SER A 24 -3.43 1.14 8.16
C SER A 24 -2.33 2.19 8.31
N MET A 25 -1.24 1.86 9.03
CA MET A 25 -0.09 2.75 9.16
C MET A 25 0.70 2.85 7.85
N ALA A 26 0.75 1.79 7.04
CA ALA A 26 1.33 1.82 5.71
C ALA A 26 0.60 2.82 4.81
N THR A 27 -0.74 2.77 4.80
CA THR A 27 -1.62 3.65 4.03
C THR A 27 -1.46 5.11 4.46
N ILE A 28 -1.44 5.38 5.77
CA ILE A 28 -1.18 6.74 6.30
C ILE A 28 0.18 7.25 5.82
N THR A 29 1.21 6.40 5.87
CA THR A 29 2.56 6.75 5.43
C THR A 29 2.57 7.07 3.93
N ALA A 30 1.94 6.23 3.10
CA ALA A 30 1.83 6.44 1.66
C ALA A 30 1.10 7.74 1.31
N LEU A 31 -0.07 7.99 1.90
CA LEU A 31 -0.88 9.17 1.62
C LEU A 31 -0.19 10.46 2.08
N ALA A 32 0.51 10.43 3.21
CA ALA A 32 1.31 11.56 3.68
C ALA A 32 2.51 11.85 2.78
N THR A 33 3.21 10.82 2.29
CA THR A 33 4.28 10.97 1.27
C THR A 33 3.73 11.59 -0.01
N ALA A 34 2.62 11.05 -0.54
CA ALA A 34 1.99 11.54 -1.75
C ALA A 34 1.55 13.00 -1.62
N ARG A 35 0.95 13.36 -0.47
CA ARG A 35 0.57 14.73 -0.14
C ARG A 35 1.81 15.63 -0.12
N HIS A 36 2.87 15.24 0.57
CA HIS A 36 4.11 16.02 0.63
C HIS A 36 4.69 16.28 -0.77
N GLN A 37 4.82 15.23 -1.59
CA GLN A 37 5.31 15.37 -2.97
C GLN A 37 4.40 16.27 -3.81
N ALA A 38 3.08 16.11 -3.71
CA ALA A 38 2.14 16.97 -4.42
C ALA A 38 2.36 18.45 -4.07
N PHE A 39 2.60 18.80 -2.81
CA PHE A 39 2.93 20.19 -2.42
C PHE A 39 4.29 20.64 -2.94
N ARG A 40 5.32 19.78 -2.87
CA ARG A 40 6.66 20.08 -3.40
C ARG A 40 6.64 20.37 -4.90
N ASP A 41 5.85 19.64 -5.68
CA ASP A 41 5.64 19.88 -7.12
C ASP A 41 5.13 21.29 -7.43
N GLN A 42 4.54 21.99 -6.44
CA GLN A 42 4.08 23.37 -6.54
C GLN A 42 5.03 24.38 -5.87
N GLY A 43 6.21 23.94 -5.42
CA GLY A 43 7.17 24.80 -4.72
C GLY A 43 6.78 25.11 -3.28
N HIS A 44 5.93 24.30 -2.65
CA HIS A 44 5.48 24.50 -1.28
C HIS A 44 5.94 23.36 -0.35
N ASP A 45 6.29 23.70 0.88
CA ASP A 45 6.51 22.70 1.93
C ASP A 45 5.32 22.62 2.90
N VAL A 46 4.49 21.59 2.70
CA VAL A 46 3.33 21.31 3.57
C VAL A 46 3.70 21.03 5.02
N ARG A 47 4.97 20.67 5.30
CA ARG A 47 5.45 20.47 6.67
C ARG A 47 5.57 21.79 7.43
N GLU A 48 5.80 22.89 6.72
CA GLU A 48 5.90 24.23 7.28
C GLU A 48 4.56 24.96 7.24
N THR A 49 3.86 24.94 6.10
CA THR A 49 2.66 25.76 5.88
C THR A 49 1.35 25.03 6.23
N GLY A 50 1.38 23.72 6.37
CA GLY A 50 0.17 22.91 6.46
C GLY A 50 -0.68 23.01 5.19
N LEU A 51 -2.00 22.75 5.31
CA LEU A 51 -2.93 22.73 4.18
C LEU A 51 -3.66 24.06 3.94
N TYR A 52 -3.43 25.05 4.81
CA TYR A 52 -4.20 26.30 4.80
C TYR A 52 -3.88 27.15 3.58
N GLY A 53 -4.92 27.75 2.97
CA GLY A 53 -4.76 28.65 1.82
C GLY A 53 -4.47 27.97 0.48
N HIS A 54 -4.32 26.64 0.45
CA HIS A 54 -4.11 25.89 -0.77
C HIS A 54 -5.41 25.34 -1.36
N ARG A 55 -5.41 25.04 -2.67
CA ARG A 55 -6.56 24.41 -3.32
C ARG A 55 -6.81 23.04 -2.69
N PRO A 56 -8.09 22.66 -2.51
CA PRO A 56 -8.41 21.33 -2.00
C PRO A 56 -7.89 20.23 -2.93
N MET A 57 -7.53 19.10 -2.34
CA MET A 57 -6.92 17.98 -3.03
C MET A 57 -7.84 16.75 -2.97
N ALA A 58 -8.06 16.11 -4.11
CA ALA A 58 -8.92 14.94 -4.23
C ALA A 58 -8.14 13.63 -4.28
N LEU A 59 -8.63 12.65 -3.53
CA LEU A 59 -8.16 11.26 -3.57
C LEU A 59 -9.28 10.32 -4.02
N TYR A 60 -8.94 9.30 -4.80
CA TYR A 60 -9.89 8.36 -5.40
C TYR A 60 -9.68 6.96 -4.83
N VAL A 61 -10.75 6.34 -4.37
CA VAL A 61 -10.73 4.99 -3.79
C VAL A 61 -11.93 4.19 -4.29
N SER A 62 -11.78 2.87 -4.41
CA SER A 62 -12.89 1.98 -4.80
C SER A 62 -14.04 2.02 -3.77
N ALA A 63 -15.27 1.72 -4.19
CA ALA A 63 -16.39 1.48 -3.28
C ALA A 63 -16.13 0.31 -2.32
N GLU A 64 -15.31 -0.65 -2.74
CA GLU A 64 -14.87 -1.79 -1.93
C GLU A 64 -13.55 -1.54 -1.17
N ALA A 65 -13.04 -0.31 -1.20
CA ALA A 65 -11.78 0.04 -0.56
C ALA A 65 -11.85 -0.08 0.97
N HIS A 66 -10.73 -0.49 1.57
CA HIS A 66 -10.66 -0.64 3.02
C HIS A 66 -10.83 0.71 3.73
N SER A 67 -11.57 0.71 4.84
CA SER A 67 -11.91 1.93 5.60
C SER A 67 -10.69 2.72 6.12
N CYS A 68 -9.48 2.12 6.13
CA CYS A 68 -8.25 2.81 6.54
C CYS A 68 -7.91 4.00 5.63
N LEU A 69 -8.27 3.97 4.35
CA LEU A 69 -8.01 5.08 3.42
C LEU A 69 -8.80 6.33 3.82
N ARG A 70 -10.08 6.15 4.19
CA ARG A 70 -10.91 7.22 4.74
C ARG A 70 -10.33 7.76 6.04
N LYS A 71 -9.96 6.87 6.97
CA LYS A 71 -9.33 7.27 8.24
C LYS A 71 -8.02 8.01 8.02
N ALA A 72 -7.21 7.61 7.04
CA ALA A 72 -5.97 8.29 6.69
C ALA A 72 -6.22 9.70 6.15
N ALA A 73 -7.24 9.87 5.29
CA ALA A 73 -7.63 11.18 4.78
C ALA A 73 -8.14 12.13 5.89
N GLU A 74 -8.94 11.60 6.82
CA GLU A 74 -9.41 12.32 8.01
C GLU A 74 -8.24 12.72 8.90
N LEU A 75 -7.36 11.77 9.23
CA LEU A 75 -6.19 11.98 10.09
C LEU A 75 -5.21 13.01 9.52
N LEU A 76 -4.99 13.01 8.20
CA LEU A 76 -4.09 13.94 7.52
C LEU A 76 -4.75 15.30 7.21
N GLY A 77 -5.98 15.53 7.64
CA GLY A 77 -6.66 16.82 7.45
C GLY A 77 -7.06 17.13 6.00
N LEU A 78 -7.11 16.13 5.12
CA LEU A 78 -7.53 16.30 3.73
C LEU A 78 -9.04 16.50 3.60
N GLY A 79 -9.80 15.93 4.56
CA GLY A 79 -11.26 16.05 4.63
C GLY A 79 -11.98 15.07 3.69
N THR A 80 -12.99 14.37 4.22
CA THR A 80 -13.76 13.37 3.47
C THR A 80 -14.60 13.94 2.34
N ARG A 81 -14.87 15.25 2.37
CA ARG A 81 -15.50 15.96 1.24
C ARG A 81 -14.70 15.83 -0.05
N TYR A 82 -13.39 15.59 0.01
CA TYR A 82 -12.52 15.44 -1.16
C TYR A 82 -12.05 13.99 -1.38
N LEU A 83 -12.58 13.04 -0.60
CA LEU A 83 -12.43 11.62 -0.89
C LEU A 83 -13.54 11.21 -1.86
N ARG A 84 -13.15 10.66 -3.00
CA ARG A 84 -14.04 10.23 -4.08
C ARG A 84 -14.15 8.70 -4.02
N THR A 85 -15.35 8.22 -3.73
CA THR A 85 -15.66 6.79 -3.85
C THR A 85 -16.01 6.50 -5.31
N VAL A 86 -15.15 5.73 -5.97
CA VAL A 86 -15.32 5.29 -7.34
C VAL A 86 -16.23 4.06 -7.35
N PRO A 87 -17.30 4.03 -8.17
CA PRO A 87 -18.12 2.84 -8.36
C PRO A 87 -17.30 1.61 -8.79
N VAL A 88 -17.89 0.43 -8.58
CA VAL A 88 -17.31 -0.85 -9.00
C VAL A 88 -18.19 -1.51 -10.07
N ASP A 89 -17.56 -2.34 -10.89
CA ASP A 89 -18.23 -3.18 -11.88
C ASP A 89 -18.94 -4.40 -11.26
N SER A 90 -19.51 -5.26 -12.09
CA SER A 90 -20.17 -6.49 -11.64
C SER A 90 -19.23 -7.53 -11.01
N ALA A 91 -17.92 -7.37 -11.19
CA ALA A 91 -16.88 -8.19 -10.58
C ALA A 91 -16.31 -7.53 -9.31
N PHE A 92 -16.94 -6.45 -8.81
CA PHE A 92 -16.53 -5.67 -7.64
C PHE A 92 -15.16 -4.98 -7.80
N ARG A 93 -14.74 -4.74 -9.05
CA ARG A 93 -13.49 -4.03 -9.38
C ARG A 93 -13.79 -2.57 -9.68
N MET A 94 -12.87 -1.68 -9.35
CA MET A 94 -13.00 -0.25 -9.64
C MET A 94 -13.30 0.01 -11.12
N ASP A 95 -14.37 0.77 -11.39
CA ASP A 95 -14.70 1.22 -12.73
C ASP A 95 -13.77 2.36 -13.16
N THR A 96 -12.90 2.07 -14.13
CA THR A 96 -11.89 3.01 -14.63
C THR A 96 -12.50 4.15 -15.47
N GLY A 97 -13.66 3.93 -16.07
CA GLY A 97 -14.43 4.97 -16.77
C GLY A 97 -14.97 6.00 -15.78
N GLU A 98 -15.55 5.53 -14.67
CA GLU A 98 -16.02 6.40 -13.59
C GLU A 98 -14.87 7.11 -12.87
N LEU A 99 -13.72 6.45 -12.68
CA LEU A 99 -12.51 7.09 -12.16
C LEU A 99 -12.12 8.31 -13.01
N ARG A 100 -12.02 8.13 -14.34
CA ARG A 100 -11.70 9.24 -15.27
C ARG A 100 -12.74 10.36 -15.20
N ARG A 101 -14.02 10.02 -15.14
CA ARG A 101 -15.12 11.00 -15.05
C ARG A 101 -15.02 11.85 -13.78
N LEU A 102 -14.72 11.23 -12.64
CA LEU A 102 -14.55 11.91 -11.35
C LEU A 102 -13.31 12.82 -11.34
N ILE A 103 -12.17 12.35 -11.86
CA ILE A 103 -10.95 13.15 -12.00
C ILE A 103 -11.23 14.41 -12.82
N ALA A 104 -11.85 14.26 -13.99
CA ALA A 104 -12.16 15.39 -14.87
C ALA A 104 -13.14 16.39 -14.22
N ALA A 105 -14.10 15.91 -13.40
CA ALA A 105 -15.02 16.76 -12.67
C ALA A 105 -14.31 17.60 -11.60
N ASP A 106 -13.40 16.99 -10.82
CA ASP A 106 -12.62 17.69 -9.81
C ASP A 106 -11.70 18.76 -10.43
N GLN A 107 -11.02 18.44 -11.54
CA GLN A 107 -10.19 19.40 -12.26
C GLN A 107 -10.99 20.63 -12.71
N ARG A 108 -12.19 20.43 -13.27
CA ARG A 108 -13.10 21.53 -13.65
C ARG A 108 -13.58 22.34 -12.46
N ALA A 109 -13.75 21.72 -11.30
CA ALA A 109 -14.14 22.38 -10.06
C ALA A 109 -12.97 23.10 -9.34
N GLY A 110 -11.76 23.09 -9.93
CA GLY A 110 -10.57 23.68 -9.30
C GLY A 110 -10.02 22.87 -8.12
N VAL A 111 -10.52 21.65 -7.91
CA VAL A 111 -9.98 20.67 -6.98
C VAL A 111 -8.81 19.97 -7.66
N ARG A 112 -7.74 19.67 -6.92
CA ARG A 112 -6.54 19.03 -7.47
C ARG A 112 -6.57 17.52 -7.24
N PRO A 113 -6.73 16.68 -8.28
CA PRO A 113 -6.44 15.26 -8.18
C PRO A 113 -4.98 15.04 -7.79
N PHE A 114 -4.70 14.14 -6.86
CA PHE A 114 -3.31 13.82 -6.50
C PHE A 114 -3.04 12.37 -6.10
N PHE A 115 -4.07 11.57 -5.82
CA PHE A 115 -3.88 10.24 -5.26
C PHE A 115 -5.00 9.30 -5.69
N VAL A 116 -4.65 8.09 -6.12
CA VAL A 116 -5.59 7.00 -6.35
C VAL A 116 -5.10 5.75 -5.62
N ALA A 117 -5.99 5.08 -4.90
CA ALA A 117 -5.72 3.79 -4.28
C ALA A 117 -6.55 2.69 -4.96
N ALA A 118 -5.84 1.71 -5.52
CA ALA A 118 -6.43 0.47 -6.01
C ALA A 118 -6.25 -0.65 -4.99
N SER A 119 -7.17 -1.60 -4.95
CA SER A 119 -7.08 -2.78 -4.11
C SER A 119 -6.55 -3.98 -4.89
N ALA A 120 -5.46 -4.57 -4.39
CA ALA A 120 -4.98 -5.87 -4.84
C ALA A 120 -5.51 -6.95 -3.89
N GLY A 121 -6.82 -7.20 -3.96
CA GLY A 121 -7.57 -8.06 -3.05
C GLY A 121 -8.36 -7.28 -2.01
N THR A 122 -9.59 -6.90 -2.34
CA THR A 122 -10.55 -6.27 -1.41
C THR A 122 -10.90 -7.23 -0.27
N VAL A 123 -11.26 -6.68 0.89
CA VAL A 123 -11.52 -7.50 2.09
C VAL A 123 -12.81 -8.32 1.97
N ASN A 124 -13.84 -7.79 1.32
CA ASN A 124 -15.14 -8.43 1.26
C ASN A 124 -15.21 -9.52 0.19
N THR A 125 -14.63 -9.27 -0.98
CA THR A 125 -14.80 -10.11 -2.18
C THR A 125 -13.50 -10.69 -2.72
N GLY A 126 -12.33 -10.24 -2.22
CA GLY A 126 -11.04 -10.62 -2.77
C GLY A 126 -10.79 -10.05 -4.17
N ALA A 127 -11.59 -9.07 -4.61
CA ALA A 127 -11.47 -8.48 -5.95
C ALA A 127 -10.12 -7.75 -6.11
N VAL A 128 -9.54 -7.90 -7.29
CA VAL A 128 -8.35 -7.15 -7.69
C VAL A 128 -8.79 -6.11 -8.71
N ASP A 129 -8.58 -4.85 -8.39
CA ASP A 129 -8.84 -3.73 -9.29
C ASP A 129 -7.96 -3.82 -10.55
N PRO A 130 -8.35 -3.25 -11.70
CA PRO A 130 -7.55 -3.26 -12.92
C PRO A 130 -6.30 -2.37 -12.77
N LEU A 131 -5.25 -2.90 -12.15
CA LEU A 131 -4.08 -2.13 -11.70
C LEU A 131 -3.34 -1.44 -12.86
N ASP A 132 -3.17 -2.13 -13.99
CA ASP A 132 -2.48 -1.57 -15.16
C ASP A 132 -3.22 -0.37 -15.79
N ASP A 133 -4.55 -0.46 -15.88
CA ASP A 133 -5.40 0.63 -16.37
C ASP A 133 -5.38 1.82 -15.41
N ILE A 134 -5.49 1.56 -14.10
CA ILE A 134 -5.43 2.59 -13.06
C ILE A 134 -4.04 3.25 -13.06
N ALA A 135 -2.96 2.47 -13.26
CA ALA A 135 -1.61 3.01 -13.38
C ALA A 135 -1.47 3.93 -14.60
N ALA A 136 -2.11 3.59 -15.73
CA ALA A 136 -2.12 4.45 -16.91
C ALA A 136 -2.87 5.77 -16.65
N ILE A 137 -4.03 5.70 -15.99
CA ILE A 137 -4.81 6.88 -15.56
C ILE A 137 -4.01 7.75 -14.58
N ALA A 138 -3.36 7.12 -13.61
CA ALA A 138 -2.55 7.81 -12.62
C ALA A 138 -1.38 8.56 -13.28
N LEU A 139 -0.69 7.92 -14.23
CA LEU A 139 0.38 8.55 -15.00
C LEU A 139 -0.12 9.74 -15.81
N GLU A 140 -1.23 9.57 -16.54
CA GLU A 140 -1.85 10.61 -17.38
C GLU A 140 -2.21 11.87 -16.58
N HIS A 141 -2.78 11.68 -15.38
CA HIS A 141 -3.24 12.78 -14.53
C HIS A 141 -2.25 13.17 -13.44
N ARG A 142 -1.03 12.61 -13.44
CA ARG A 142 0.02 12.83 -12.43
C ARG A 142 -0.47 12.58 -11.01
N LEU A 143 -1.23 11.51 -10.81
CA LEU A 143 -1.66 11.03 -9.51
C LEU A 143 -0.59 10.10 -8.93
N TRP A 144 -0.44 10.14 -7.61
CA TRP A 144 0.22 9.08 -6.89
C TRP A 144 -0.62 7.81 -6.98
N PHE A 145 -0.04 6.72 -7.49
CA PHE A 145 -0.68 5.42 -7.58
C PHE A 145 -0.29 4.55 -6.39
N HIS A 146 -1.24 4.33 -5.48
CA HIS A 146 -1.07 3.43 -4.35
C HIS A 146 -1.82 2.12 -4.57
N VAL A 147 -1.20 1.00 -4.22
CA VAL A 147 -1.87 -0.31 -4.17
C VAL A 147 -2.02 -0.73 -2.71
N ASP A 148 -3.27 -0.89 -2.27
CA ASP A 148 -3.59 -1.60 -1.04
C ASP A 148 -3.60 -3.10 -1.35
N GLY A 149 -2.43 -3.70 -1.15
CA GLY A 149 -2.19 -5.12 -1.29
C GLY A 149 -2.14 -5.85 0.04
N ALA A 150 -2.68 -5.23 1.10
CA ALA A 150 -2.52 -5.70 2.47
C ALA A 150 -2.88 -7.18 2.61
N TYR A 151 -4.05 -7.56 2.06
CA TYR A 151 -4.54 -8.93 2.04
C TYR A 151 -4.08 -9.73 0.82
N GLY A 152 -4.35 -9.24 -0.39
CA GLY A 152 -4.30 -10.09 -1.59
C GLY A 152 -3.06 -9.97 -2.48
N ALA A 153 -2.08 -9.10 -2.21
CA ALA A 153 -0.93 -8.94 -3.13
C ALA A 153 -0.12 -10.23 -3.31
N LEU A 154 -0.14 -11.13 -2.32
CA LEU A 154 0.50 -12.44 -2.43
C LEU A 154 -0.21 -13.40 -3.38
N GLY A 155 -1.40 -13.05 -3.87
CA GLY A 155 -2.09 -13.76 -4.95
C GLY A 155 -1.29 -13.77 -6.25
N ILE A 156 -0.33 -12.86 -6.42
CA ILE A 156 0.60 -12.89 -7.56
C ILE A 156 1.47 -14.17 -7.61
N LEU A 157 1.58 -14.90 -6.50
CA LEU A 157 2.33 -16.16 -6.43
C LEU A 157 1.52 -17.36 -6.94
N ALA A 158 0.21 -17.21 -7.13
CA ALA A 158 -0.64 -18.27 -7.67
C ALA A 158 -0.74 -18.11 -9.19
N ASP A 159 -0.29 -19.11 -9.94
CA ASP A 159 -0.16 -19.04 -11.42
C ASP A 159 -1.47 -18.66 -12.12
N ASP A 160 -2.62 -19.07 -11.57
CA ASP A 160 -3.96 -18.79 -12.09
C ASP A 160 -4.45 -17.37 -11.78
N ALA A 161 -4.01 -16.78 -10.66
CA ALA A 161 -4.39 -15.42 -10.25
C ALA A 161 -3.37 -14.35 -10.66
N ALA A 162 -2.11 -14.72 -10.91
CA ALA A 162 -1.00 -13.81 -11.20
C ALA A 162 -1.30 -12.79 -12.32
N PRO A 163 -1.97 -13.14 -13.44
CA PRO A 163 -2.30 -12.17 -14.48
C PRO A 163 -3.18 -11.01 -13.99
N GLY A 164 -3.98 -11.22 -12.94
CA GLY A 164 -4.84 -10.19 -12.35
C GLY A 164 -4.06 -9.07 -11.64
N PHE A 165 -2.78 -9.28 -11.32
CA PHE A 165 -1.94 -8.31 -10.62
C PHE A 165 -1.04 -7.49 -11.56
N ALA A 166 -1.20 -7.64 -12.88
CA ALA A 166 -0.46 -6.85 -13.86
C ALA A 166 -0.62 -5.35 -13.60
N GLY A 167 0.50 -4.62 -13.53
CA GLY A 167 0.53 -3.19 -13.21
C GLY A 167 0.83 -2.89 -11.74
N LEU A 168 0.86 -3.88 -10.85
CA LEU A 168 1.30 -3.70 -9.46
C LEU A 168 2.73 -3.12 -9.38
N GLU A 169 3.60 -3.57 -10.28
CA GLU A 169 4.97 -3.10 -10.45
C GLU A 169 5.08 -1.68 -11.02
N ARG A 170 3.95 -1.01 -11.30
CA ARG A 170 3.85 0.40 -11.71
C ARG A 170 3.42 1.34 -10.58
N ALA A 171 2.99 0.82 -9.43
CA ALA A 171 2.55 1.64 -8.30
C ALA A 171 3.70 2.41 -7.61
N ASP A 172 3.43 3.63 -7.17
CA ASP A 172 4.38 4.46 -6.42
C ASP A 172 4.58 3.92 -4.99
N SER A 173 3.54 3.27 -4.44
CA SER A 173 3.66 2.55 -3.17
C SER A 173 2.70 1.37 -3.05
N LEU A 174 3.12 0.37 -2.28
CA LEU A 174 2.38 -0.87 -2.03
C LEU A 174 2.33 -1.15 -0.52
N ALA A 175 1.11 -1.24 0.04
CA ALA A 175 0.90 -1.74 1.39
C ALA A 175 0.74 -3.27 1.37
N LEU A 176 1.34 -3.96 2.33
CA LEU A 176 1.29 -5.42 2.45
C LEU A 176 1.29 -5.83 3.93
N ASP A 177 0.46 -6.77 4.34
CA ASP A 177 0.46 -7.34 5.69
C ASP A 177 0.97 -8.79 5.70
N PRO A 178 2.25 -9.02 6.02
CA PRO A 178 2.78 -10.37 6.27
C PRO A 178 1.97 -11.18 7.29
N HIS A 179 1.31 -10.53 8.26
CA HIS A 179 0.49 -11.26 9.24
C HIS A 179 -0.81 -11.86 8.68
N LYS A 180 -1.12 -11.63 7.41
CA LYS A 180 -2.29 -12.23 6.74
C LYS A 180 -1.87 -13.56 6.12
N TRP A 181 -1.45 -13.58 4.86
CA TRP A 181 -1.18 -14.82 4.14
C TRP A 181 0.17 -15.47 4.47
N LEU A 182 1.14 -14.76 5.07
CA LEU A 182 2.45 -15.35 5.43
C LEU A 182 2.49 -15.93 6.85
N GLY A 183 1.37 -15.93 7.59
CA GLY A 183 1.29 -16.54 8.92
C GLY A 183 2.17 -15.87 9.99
N VAL A 184 2.64 -14.64 9.75
CA VAL A 184 3.45 -13.90 10.74
C VAL A 184 2.54 -13.45 11.90
N PRO A 185 2.95 -13.56 13.18
CA PRO A 185 2.14 -13.05 14.28
C PRO A 185 1.88 -11.54 14.17
N VAL A 186 0.64 -11.15 14.49
CA VAL A 186 0.18 -9.74 14.53
C VAL A 186 0.96 -8.94 15.60
N ASP A 187 1.38 -7.68 15.38
CA ASP A 187 1.31 -6.89 14.14
C ASP A 187 2.58 -7.01 13.28
N ALA A 188 2.40 -7.31 11.99
CA ALA A 188 3.40 -7.24 10.95
C ALA A 188 2.75 -6.72 9.66
N GLY A 189 2.85 -5.40 9.45
CA GLY A 189 2.54 -4.74 8.19
C GLY A 189 3.79 -4.14 7.58
N CYS A 190 3.72 -3.74 6.32
CA CYS A 190 4.78 -2.99 5.67
C CYS A 190 4.26 -2.09 4.55
N ILE A 191 5.06 -1.09 4.23
CA ILE A 191 4.90 -0.23 3.06
C ILE A 191 6.17 -0.34 2.21
N LEU A 192 5.99 -0.49 0.91
CA LEU A 192 7.02 -0.41 -0.11
C LEU A 192 6.78 0.84 -0.95
N PHE A 193 7.85 1.49 -1.38
CA PHE A 193 7.84 2.66 -2.24
C PHE A 193 8.67 2.36 -3.48
N ARG A 194 8.23 2.84 -4.64
CA ARG A 194 9.04 2.77 -5.87
C ARG A 194 10.28 3.63 -5.72
N GLU A 195 10.13 4.85 -5.19
CA GLU A 195 11.21 5.81 -5.04
C GLU A 195 11.50 6.12 -3.56
N PRO A 196 12.77 6.05 -3.10
CA PRO A 196 13.10 6.24 -1.69
C PRO A 196 13.13 7.71 -1.25
N ALA A 197 13.24 8.66 -2.19
CA ALA A 197 13.35 10.09 -1.87
C ALA A 197 12.05 10.64 -1.26
N GLY A 198 10.89 10.29 -1.83
CA GLY A 198 9.58 10.75 -1.35
C GLY A 198 9.35 10.56 0.15
N PRO A 199 9.39 9.33 0.69
CA PRO A 199 9.18 9.10 2.13
C PRO A 199 10.29 9.71 2.99
N ARG A 200 11.52 9.86 2.48
CA ARG A 200 12.60 10.57 3.19
C ARG A 200 12.29 12.04 3.35
N ASP A 201 11.89 12.72 2.29
CA ASP A 201 11.61 14.15 2.35
C ASP A 201 10.36 14.43 3.19
N ALA A 202 9.37 13.52 3.15
CA ALA A 202 8.14 13.66 3.91
C ALA A 202 8.32 13.50 5.43
N PHE A 203 9.24 12.63 5.89
CA PHE A 203 9.32 12.25 7.31
C PHE A 203 10.67 12.51 7.98
N SER A 204 11.75 12.78 7.24
CA SER A 204 13.07 12.99 7.85
C SER A 204 13.06 14.23 8.74
N LEU A 205 13.34 13.99 10.01
CA LEU A 205 13.74 14.97 11.01
C LEU A 205 14.94 14.37 11.71
N VAL A 206 16.11 15.02 11.61
CA VAL A 206 17.28 14.61 12.39
C VAL A 206 17.30 15.46 13.65
N PRO A 207 16.81 14.94 14.79
CA PRO A 207 16.90 15.70 16.04
C PRO A 207 18.38 15.89 16.41
N PRO A 208 18.74 17.03 17.04
CA PRO A 208 20.13 17.33 17.41
C PRO A 208 20.77 16.24 18.28
N THR A 209 19.98 15.54 19.08
CA THR A 209 20.39 14.46 19.97
C THR A 209 20.79 13.17 19.24
N CYS A 210 20.39 13.01 17.98
CA CYS A 210 20.72 11.85 17.14
C CYS A 210 21.69 12.20 16.00
N ALA A 211 22.14 13.45 15.92
CA ALA A 211 23.15 13.87 14.96
C ALA A 211 24.51 13.28 15.36
N THR A 212 24.85 12.10 14.84
CA THR A 212 26.20 11.55 14.96
C THR A 212 27.15 12.44 14.15
N ARG A 213 28.08 13.10 14.85
CA ARG A 213 29.13 13.93 14.25
C ARG A 213 30.23 13.05 13.65
N THR A 214 29.86 12.23 12.67
CA THR A 214 30.77 11.33 11.95
C THR A 214 30.53 11.52 10.45
N PRO A 215 31.51 12.05 9.68
CA PRO A 215 31.35 12.21 8.24
C PRO A 215 31.16 10.83 7.60
N GLY A 216 30.01 10.59 6.98
CA GLY A 216 29.75 9.39 6.16
C GLY A 216 28.75 8.35 6.71
N SER A 217 28.26 8.46 7.95
CA SER A 217 27.21 7.57 8.47
C SER A 217 25.90 8.33 8.69
N TRP A 218 24.88 8.05 7.86
CA TRP A 218 23.59 8.74 7.89
C TRP A 218 22.58 8.02 8.79
N ALA A 219 22.32 8.57 9.96
CA ALA A 219 21.27 8.14 10.90
C ALA A 219 20.00 8.98 10.69
N GLY A 220 19.29 8.73 9.59
CA GLY A 220 18.02 9.38 9.28
C GLY A 220 17.09 8.39 8.60
N SER A 221 16.51 7.48 9.38
CA SER A 221 15.51 6.56 8.86
C SER A 221 14.21 7.32 8.64
N PRO A 222 13.60 7.28 7.43
CA PRO A 222 12.30 7.89 7.18
C PRO A 222 11.23 7.11 7.93
N SER A 223 10.97 7.45 9.18
CA SER A 223 10.02 6.74 10.03
C SER A 223 9.06 7.73 10.65
N THR A 224 7.78 7.38 10.66
CA THR A 224 6.71 8.14 11.32
C THR A 224 6.78 8.07 12.85
N ALA A 225 7.61 7.19 13.41
CA ALA A 225 7.82 7.04 14.85
C ALA A 225 9.32 6.95 15.19
N PRO A 226 9.82 7.69 16.20
CA PRO A 226 11.24 7.74 16.56
C PRO A 226 11.74 6.49 17.33
N ASN A 227 10.88 5.79 18.07
CA ASN A 227 11.23 4.55 18.78
C ASN A 227 10.41 3.37 18.23
N ARG A 228 11.09 2.31 17.79
CA ARG A 228 10.44 1.08 17.30
C ARG A 228 10.99 -0.18 17.99
N PRO A 229 10.12 -1.10 18.45
CA PRO A 229 10.57 -2.44 18.81
C PRO A 229 11.05 -3.18 17.55
N ALA A 230 12.04 -4.08 17.71
CA ALA A 230 12.60 -4.88 16.62
C ALA A 230 11.55 -5.85 16.04
N ARG A 231 10.81 -5.41 15.00
CA ARG A 231 9.81 -6.22 14.28
C ARG A 231 10.43 -7.05 13.16
N SER A 232 11.66 -6.71 12.75
CA SER A 232 12.43 -7.44 11.72
C SER A 232 12.68 -8.89 12.14
N GLU A 233 12.95 -9.15 13.41
CA GLU A 233 13.18 -10.50 13.95
C GLU A 233 11.94 -11.38 13.73
N ARG A 234 10.74 -10.87 14.03
CA ARG A 234 9.49 -11.62 13.81
C ARG A 234 9.22 -11.97 12.34
N CYS A 235 9.57 -11.09 11.41
CA CYS A 235 9.48 -11.39 9.97
C CYS A 235 10.57 -12.35 9.48
N ALA A 236 11.73 -12.40 10.15
CA ALA A 236 12.89 -13.20 9.73
C ALA A 236 12.86 -14.67 10.23
N TYR A 237 11.92 -15.02 11.12
CA TYR A 237 11.74 -16.36 11.68
C TYR A 237 10.72 -17.25 10.94
N GLY A 238 10.20 -16.84 9.78
CA GLY A 238 9.51 -17.74 8.83
C GLY A 238 10.46 -18.80 8.25
N PRO A 239 9.98 -19.94 7.74
CA PRO A 239 10.83 -21.12 7.52
C PRO A 239 11.95 -20.81 6.53
N ARG A 240 13.19 -20.80 7.02
CA ARG A 240 14.38 -20.95 6.19
C ARG A 240 14.45 -22.42 5.80
N SER A 241 14.03 -22.76 4.58
CA SER A 241 14.31 -24.09 4.04
C SER A 241 15.74 -24.14 3.46
N PRO A 242 16.41 -25.29 3.55
CA PRO A 242 17.78 -25.46 3.07
C PRO A 242 17.81 -25.51 1.54
N THR A 243 18.93 -25.06 0.99
CA THR A 243 19.31 -25.21 -0.42
C THR A 243 19.11 -26.64 -0.93
N SER A 244 18.28 -26.82 -1.96
CA SER A 244 18.57 -27.52 -3.23
C SER A 244 17.25 -27.88 -3.96
N ALA A 245 17.34 -28.00 -5.28
CA ALA A 245 16.25 -28.10 -6.24
C ALA A 245 15.15 -29.11 -5.88
N GLY A 246 13.90 -28.68 -6.03
CA GLY A 246 12.72 -29.54 -5.98
C GLY A 246 11.46 -28.73 -6.29
N THR A 247 10.84 -29.01 -7.43
CA THR A 247 9.52 -28.52 -7.86
C THR A 247 8.50 -28.58 -6.72
N ALA A 248 7.96 -27.43 -6.32
CA ALA A 248 6.91 -27.34 -5.32
C ALA A 248 5.54 -27.50 -5.98
N SER A 249 4.98 -28.71 -5.93
CA SER A 249 3.55 -28.94 -6.12
C SER A 249 2.83 -28.72 -4.79
N PHE A 250 1.90 -27.77 -4.73
CA PHE A 250 1.03 -27.56 -3.56
C PHE A 250 -0.17 -28.51 -3.63
N THR A 251 -0.17 -29.57 -2.82
CA THR A 251 -1.33 -30.44 -2.62
C THR A 251 -2.16 -29.91 -1.46
N TRP A 252 -3.39 -29.50 -1.74
CA TRP A 252 -4.37 -29.10 -0.72
C TRP A 252 -4.78 -30.32 0.12
N TYR A 253 -4.60 -30.25 1.45
CA TYR A 253 -5.18 -31.23 2.37
C TYR A 253 -6.70 -31.02 2.46
N SER A 254 -7.46 -31.88 1.80
CA SER A 254 -8.88 -32.06 2.06
C SER A 254 -9.07 -32.89 3.33
N THR A 255 -9.57 -32.29 4.40
CA THR A 255 -9.99 -33.00 5.61
C THR A 255 -11.24 -33.84 5.32
N PRO A 256 -11.26 -35.16 5.58
CA PRO A 256 -12.47 -35.95 5.39
C PRO A 256 -13.50 -35.60 6.47
N LEU A 257 -14.72 -35.24 6.06
CA LEU A 257 -15.87 -35.16 6.96
C LEU A 257 -16.12 -36.55 7.55
N GLY A 258 -15.92 -36.67 8.86
CA GLY A 258 -16.18 -37.90 9.62
C GLY A 258 -17.63 -38.34 9.46
N SER A 259 -17.81 -39.59 9.03
CA SER A 259 -19.08 -40.29 9.00
C SER A 259 -19.65 -40.44 10.40
N ARG A 260 -20.78 -39.79 10.70
CA ARG A 260 -21.62 -40.15 11.84
C ARG A 260 -22.30 -41.49 11.55
N ALA A 261 -21.87 -42.53 12.24
CA ALA A 261 -22.58 -43.80 12.31
C ALA A 261 -23.91 -43.61 13.04
N ARG A 262 -25.01 -44.04 12.39
CA ARG A 262 -26.28 -44.34 13.04
C ARG A 262 -26.17 -45.73 13.67
N SER A 263 -26.51 -45.87 14.94
CA SER A 263 -26.82 -47.17 15.56
C SER A 263 -28.32 -47.47 15.45
N PRO A 264 -28.74 -48.71 15.18
CA PRO A 264 -30.14 -49.11 15.22
C PRO A 264 -30.55 -49.67 16.59
N SER A 265 -31.87 -49.72 16.79
CA SER A 265 -32.71 -50.21 17.91
C SER A 265 -32.65 -49.41 19.21
#